data_AF-A0A6I6ULB3-F1
#
_entry.id   AF-A0A6I6ULB3-F1
#
_cell.length_a   1.000
_cell.length_b   1.000
_cell.length_c   1.000
_cell.angle_alpha   90.00
_cell.angle_beta   90.00
_cell.angle_gamma   90.00
#
_symmetry.space_group_name_H-M   'P 1'
#
loop_
_entity.id
_entity.type
_entity.pdbx_description
1 polymer ?
#
loop_
_entity_poly.entity_id
_entity_poly.type
_entity_poly.pdbx_seq_one_letter_code
_entity_poly.pdbx_strand_id
1 'polypeptide(L)' 'MKDKQVYRFKIVGFDEKNAYGEVYFTENDRTTSIFRGSDVKEVIRMVKKESSGLRGE' A
#
# COMPACT_ATOMS: atom_id res chain seq x y z
N MET A 1 11.48 -11.89 -20.74
CA MET A 1 11.52 -10.48 -20.30
C MET A 1 11.13 -10.48 -18.83
N LYS A 2 11.93 -9.91 -17.92
CA LYS A 2 11.51 -9.78 -16.52
C LYS A 2 10.46 -8.68 -16.48
N ASP A 3 9.19 -9.03 -16.35
CA ASP A 3 8.13 -8.09 -16.04
C ASP A 3 8.58 -7.23 -14.86
N LYS A 4 8.86 -5.96 -15.16
CA LYS A 4 9.33 -4.98 -14.18
C LYS A 4 8.12 -4.70 -13.30
N GLN A 5 8.05 -5.35 -12.13
CA GLN A 5 6.92 -5.17 -11.22
C GLN A 5 6.79 -3.68 -10.89
N VAL A 6 5.71 -3.05 -11.36
CA VAL A 6 5.42 -1.64 -11.10
C VAL A 6 4.45 -1.58 -9.93
N TYR A 7 4.89 -0.95 -8.84
CA TYR A 7 4.05 -0.64 -7.70
C TYR A 7 3.61 0.82 -7.78
N ARG A 8 2.30 1.05 -7.74
CA ARG A 8 1.73 2.40 -7.59
C ARG A 8 1.15 2.56 -6.20
N PHE A 9 1.55 3.64 -5.53
CA PHE A 9 1.05 4.02 -4.23
C PHE A 9 0.29 5.34 -4.35
N LYS A 10 -0.94 5.37 -3.85
CA LYS A 10 -1.70 6.61 -3.67
C LYS A 10 -2.13 6.69 -2.22
N ILE A 11 -1.76 7.78 -1.55
CA ILE A 11 -2.13 8.06 -0.16
C ILE A 11 -3.19 9.14 -0.19
N VAL A 12 -4.28 8.93 0.55
CA VAL A 12 -5.39 9.87 0.69
C VAL A 12 -5.68 10.05 2.18
N GLY A 13 -5.80 11.30 2.64
CA GLY A 13 -5.99 11.62 4.06
C GLY A 13 -4.67 11.65 4.84
N PHE A 14 -4.76 11.38 6.15
CA PHE A 14 -3.68 11.58 7.14
C PHE A 14 -3.25 13.04 7.33
N ASP A 15 -4.10 14.01 6.96
CA ASP A 15 -3.80 15.44 7.06
C ASP A 15 -3.61 15.94 8.49
N GLU A 16 -4.19 15.25 9.47
CA GLU A 16 -4.09 15.59 10.89
C GLU A 16 -3.67 14.38 11.74
N LYS A 17 -3.18 14.65 12.95
CA LYS A 17 -2.79 13.60 13.90
C LYS A 17 -4.01 12.77 14.29
N ASN A 18 -3.98 11.46 14.02
CA ASN A 18 -5.11 10.51 14.12
C ASN A 18 -6.21 10.67 13.06
N ALA A 19 -5.99 11.46 12.00
CA ALA A 19 -6.92 11.50 10.88
C ALA A 19 -6.99 10.13 10.21
N TYR A 20 -8.20 9.75 9.83
CA TYR A 20 -8.42 8.57 9.02
C TYR A 20 -7.79 8.78 7.64
N GLY A 21 -7.08 7.77 7.15
CA GLY A 21 -6.49 7.79 5.83
C GLY A 21 -6.50 6.43 5.16
N GLU A 22 -6.23 6.46 3.86
CA GLU A 22 -6.25 5.31 2.98
C GLU A 22 -4.96 5.27 2.15
N VAL A 23 -4.42 4.08 1.97
CA VAL A 23 -3.30 3.81 1.08
C VAL A 23 -3.75 2.79 0.05
N TYR A 24 -3.81 3.24 -1.20
CA TYR A 24 -4.10 2.41 -2.36
C TYR A 24 -2.78 1.86 -2.88
N PHE A 25 -2.69 0.55 -2.93
CA PHE A 25 -1.54 -0.19 -3.43
C PHE A 25 -1.96 -0.96 -4.67
N THR A 26 -1.40 -0.60 -5.83
CA THR A 26 -1.68 -1.31 -7.08
C THR A 26 -0.43 -2.03 -7.57
N GLU A 27 -0.57 -3.32 -7.83
CA GLU A 27 0.48 -4.15 -8.41
C GLU A 27 0.18 -4.44 -9.89
N ASN A 28 1.15 -4.11 -10.76
CA ASN A 28 1.14 -4.47 -12.19
C ASN A 28 -0.16 -4.13 -12.95
N ASP A 29 -0.88 -3.10 -12.52
CA ASP A 29 -2.18 -2.68 -13.07
C ASP A 29 -3.29 -3.75 -12.99
N ARG A 30 -3.08 -4.84 -12.23
CA ARG A 30 -4.01 -5.98 -12.12
C ARG A 30 -4.87 -5.94 -10.87
N THR A 31 -4.27 -5.61 -9.73
CA THR A 31 -4.95 -5.67 -8.44
C THR A 31 -4.63 -4.43 -7.62
N THR A 32 -5.67 -3.76 -7.12
CA THR A 32 -5.57 -2.65 -6.18
C THR A 32 -6.04 -3.09 -4.79
N SER A 33 -5.11 -3.22 -3.85
CA SER A 33 -5.42 -3.36 -2.42
C SER A 33 -5.58 -1.99 -1.78
N ILE A 34 -6.56 -1.85 -0.88
CA ILE A 34 -6.82 -0.60 -0.15
C ILE A 34 -6.61 -0.86 1.34
N PHE A 35 -5.64 -0.16 1.93
CA PHE A 35 -5.34 -0.24 3.35
C PHE A 35 -5.82 1.03 4.02
N ARG A 36 -6.53 0.91 5.15
CA ARG A 36 -7.17 2.04 5.82
C ARG A 36 -6.84 2.05 7.30
N GLY A 37 -6.74 3.24 7.89
CA GLY A 37 -6.52 3.38 9.33
C GLY A 37 -6.26 4.83 9.76
N SER A 38 -6.21 5.04 11.07
CA SER A 38 -5.94 6.36 11.68
C SER A 38 -4.45 6.60 11.96
N ASP A 39 -3.62 5.58 11.80
CA ASP A 39 -2.16 5.67 11.97
C ASP A 39 -1.44 5.33 10.66
N VAL A 40 -0.83 6.35 10.06
CA VAL A 40 -0.15 6.23 8.76
C VAL A 40 1.00 5.22 8.80
N LYS A 41 1.69 5.07 9.94
CA LYS A 41 2.84 4.16 10.05
C LYS A 41 2.36 2.71 10.01
N GLU A 42 1.30 2.40 10.73
CA GLU A 42 0.70 1.06 10.71
C GLU A 42 0.13 0.72 9.32
N VAL A 43 -0.54 1.67 8.67
CA VAL A 43 -1.08 1.47 7.31
C VAL A 43 0.03 1.22 6.30
N ILE A 44 1.12 1.99 6.32
CA ILE A 44 2.30 1.76 5.46
C ILE A 44 2.98 0.42 5.79
N ARG A 45 3.04 0.04 7.06
CA ARG A 45 3.63 -1.23 7.49
C ARG A 45 2.85 -2.43 6.94
N MET A 46 1.52 -2.36 6.91
CA MET A 46 0.66 -3.38 6.30
C MET A 46 0.96 -3.53 4.80
N VAL A 47 1.02 -2.41 4.08
CA VAL A 47 1.36 -2.39 2.65
C VAL A 47 2.72 -3.04 2.38
N LYS A 48 3.75 -2.69 3.16
CA LYS A 48 5.08 -3.28 3.03
C LYS A 48 5.12 -4.78 3.32
N LYS A 49 4.33 -5.23 4.29
CA LYS A 49 4.22 -6.65 4.64
C LYS A 49 3.59 -7.45 3.50
N GLU A 50 2.52 -6.93 2.91
CA GLU A 50 1.85 -7.54 1.76
C GLU A 50 2.79 -7.59 0.54
N SER A 51 3.45 -6.47 0.21
CA SER A 51 4.44 -6.41 -0.87
C SER A 51 5.65 -7.33 -0.67
N SER A 52 6.08 -7.55 0.58
CA SER A 52 7.23 -8.42 0.89
C SER A 52 6.86 -9.90 0.94
N GLY A 53 5.60 -10.24 1.30
CA GLY A 53 5.07 -11.60 1.23
C GLY A 53 5.00 -12.14 -0.20
N LEU A 54 4.84 -11.25 -1.19
CA LEU A 54 4.82 -11.57 -2.62
C LEU A 54 6.20 -11.87 -3.23
N ARG A 55 7.29 -11.77 -2.45
CA ARG A 55 8.67 -12.11 -2.87
C ARG A 55 9.12 -13.53 -2.49
N GLY A 56 8.24 -14.33 -1.88
CA GLY A 56 8.59 -15.65 -1.34
C GLY A 56 7.79 -16.79 -1.95
N GLU A 57 8.08 -17.14 -3.21
CA GLU A 57 7.95 -18.50 -3.78
C GLU A 57 9.17 -18.78 -4.65
#